data_AF-A0A165CGB2-F1
#
_entry.id   AF-A0A165CGB2-F1
#
_cell.length_a   1.000
_cell.length_b   1.000
_cell.length_c   1.000
_cell.angle_alpha   90.00
_cell.angle_beta   90.00
_cell.angle_gamma   90.00
#
_symmetry.space_group_name_H-M   'P 1'
#
loop_
_entity.id
_entity.type
_entity.pdbx_description
1 polymer ?
#
loop_
_entity_poly.entity_id
_entity_poly.type
_entity_poly.pdbx_seq_one_letter_code
_entity_poly.pdbx_strand_id
1 'polypeptide(L)'
;MLDKYIVTLRGESFTLYRDQIEFDAPNYFSDLFLGDFSESQTRTVELSRSPELFRAIVDYMSGYSILPLTAAVVPSTMTPDIAHKNLLHDAGFYGLQGLVKLLSSAPTPPRFSAACDAFLLGQQAVNFEDVLRGKLPSGVTFDERGVGTMVGEKWLAAPIIALNALLVVDYVYRPGSPSLVFGLISPSSQPFLARTFANSLPLPRLFFIDSLNQDALPCSVSGPAHIIVRGVEASGREFTLRMAALRASPQRGETHPIDVHLREIFSQETRYIFVGEKIIFSITGGTAENPRRVSVVAAELTSRHSAARNFL
;
A
#
# COMPACT_ATOMS: atom_id res chain seq x y z
N MET A 1 -33.98 -29.88 -9.19
CA MET A 1 -33.87 -29.30 -7.84
C MET A 1 -32.40 -29.18 -7.53
N LEU A 2 -31.93 -28.03 -7.04
CA LEU A 2 -30.54 -27.91 -6.58
C LEU A 2 -30.40 -28.72 -5.29
N ASP A 3 -29.47 -29.68 -5.28
CA ASP A 3 -29.18 -30.44 -4.07
C ASP A 3 -28.63 -29.49 -3.01
N LYS A 4 -29.28 -29.52 -1.84
CA LYS A 4 -29.00 -28.65 -0.69
C LYS A 4 -28.31 -29.46 0.40
N TYR A 5 -27.23 -28.91 0.94
CA TYR A 5 -26.43 -29.46 2.03
C TYR A 5 -26.29 -28.43 3.15
N ILE A 6 -26.21 -28.89 4.40
CA ILE A 6 -26.17 -28.02 5.59
C ILE A 6 -24.87 -28.25 6.35
N VAL A 7 -24.14 -27.17 6.60
CA VAL A 7 -22.93 -27.17 7.43
C VAL A 7 -23.22 -26.34 8.68
N THR A 8 -23.15 -26.93 9.85
CA THR A 8 -23.35 -26.22 11.13
C THR A 8 -22.00 -25.99 11.80
N LEU A 9 -21.71 -24.73 12.14
CA LEU A 9 -20.47 -24.31 12.80
C LEU A 9 -20.80 -23.58 14.11
N ARG A 10 -20.48 -24.21 15.24
CA ARG A 10 -20.73 -23.63 16.58
C ARG A 10 -22.18 -23.13 16.76
N GLY A 11 -23.15 -23.86 16.19
CA GLY A 11 -24.58 -23.53 16.24
C GLY A 11 -25.10 -22.64 15.11
N GLU A 12 -24.24 -22.12 14.22
CA GLU A 12 -24.65 -21.36 13.03
C GLU A 12 -24.69 -22.26 11.80
N SER A 13 -25.83 -22.28 11.09
CA SER A 13 -26.02 -23.16 9.93
C SER A 13 -25.86 -22.42 8.61
N PHE A 14 -25.04 -22.99 7.74
CA PHE A 14 -24.79 -22.54 6.37
C PHE A 14 -25.41 -23.51 5.39
N THR A 15 -26.02 -22.97 4.34
CA THR A 15 -26.54 -23.76 3.22
C THR A 15 -25.52 -23.74 2.09
N LEU A 16 -25.09 -24.92 1.65
CA LEU A 16 -24.28 -25.10 0.47
C LEU A 16 -25.08 -25.83 -0.61
N TYR A 17 -24.85 -25.45 -1.86
CA TYR A 17 -25.37 -26.12 -3.04
C TYR A 17 -24.28 -26.96 -3.70
N ARG A 18 -24.70 -27.94 -4.51
CA ARG A 18 -23.79 -28.86 -5.18
C ARG A 18 -22.72 -28.16 -6.03
N ASP A 19 -23.11 -27.13 -6.78
CA ASP A 19 -22.20 -26.33 -7.61
C ASP A 19 -21.13 -25.59 -6.77
N GLN A 20 -21.52 -25.06 -5.61
CA GLN A 20 -20.57 -24.46 -4.66
C GLN A 20 -19.58 -25.50 -4.12
N ILE A 21 -20.07 -26.71 -3.79
CA ILE A 21 -19.23 -27.81 -3.30
C ILE A 21 -18.23 -28.26 -4.38
N GLU A 22 -18.65 -28.32 -5.63
CA GLU A 22 -17.82 -28.75 -6.76
C GLU A 22 -16.83 -27.67 -7.25
N PHE A 23 -17.02 -26.39 -6.87
CA PHE A 23 -16.24 -25.25 -7.38
C PHE A 23 -14.72 -25.40 -7.24
N ASP A 24 -14.26 -25.85 -6.07
CA ASP A 24 -12.84 -26.09 -5.77
C ASP A 24 -12.67 -27.56 -5.34
N ALA A 25 -13.31 -28.47 -6.09
CA ALA A 25 -13.17 -29.90 -5.88
C ALA A 25 -11.83 -30.42 -6.47
N PRO A 26 -11.24 -31.48 -5.89
CA PRO A 26 -11.71 -32.20 -4.71
C PRO A 26 -11.44 -31.42 -3.41
N ASN A 27 -12.40 -31.46 -2.49
CA ASN A 27 -12.32 -30.86 -1.16
C ASN A 27 -13.10 -31.68 -0.13
N TYR A 28 -13.00 -31.28 1.14
CA TYR A 28 -13.67 -31.94 2.26
C TYR A 28 -15.17 -32.13 2.03
N PHE A 29 -15.86 -31.14 1.46
CA PHE A 29 -17.30 -31.20 1.25
C PHE A 29 -17.69 -32.07 0.06
N SER A 30 -16.88 -32.10 -1.00
CA SER A 30 -17.12 -33.02 -2.12
C SER A 30 -16.99 -34.46 -1.66
N ASP A 31 -15.98 -34.77 -0.85
CA ASP A 31 -15.78 -36.12 -0.33
C ASP A 31 -16.91 -36.51 0.62
N LEU A 32 -17.29 -35.59 1.53
CA LEU A 32 -18.29 -35.86 2.56
C LEU A 32 -19.71 -35.99 2.00
N PHE A 33 -20.14 -35.07 1.14
CA PHE A 33 -21.54 -34.97 0.71
C PHE A 33 -21.82 -35.66 -0.62
N LEU A 34 -20.82 -35.78 -1.49
CA LEU A 34 -20.96 -36.38 -2.82
C LEU A 34 -20.30 -37.76 -2.92
N GLY A 35 -19.59 -38.19 -1.88
CA GLY A 35 -19.02 -39.53 -1.75
C GLY A 35 -19.94 -40.54 -1.04
N ASP A 36 -19.36 -41.65 -0.60
CA ASP A 36 -20.07 -42.80 -0.03
C ASP A 36 -20.26 -42.74 1.50
N PHE A 37 -19.94 -41.62 2.16
CA PHE A 37 -20.05 -41.47 3.61
C PHE A 37 -21.50 -41.36 4.09
N SER A 38 -21.77 -41.65 5.37
CA SER A 38 -23.11 -41.53 5.97
C SER A 38 -23.73 -40.14 5.83
N GLU A 39 -22.90 -39.12 5.80
CA GLU A 39 -23.26 -37.71 5.69
C GLU A 39 -23.78 -37.36 4.29
N SER A 40 -23.51 -38.17 3.27
CA SER A 40 -24.17 -38.05 1.96
C SER A 40 -25.67 -38.39 2.05
N GLN A 41 -26.05 -39.23 3.04
CA GLN A 41 -27.45 -39.58 3.30
C GLN A 41 -28.17 -38.50 4.13
N THR A 42 -27.51 -37.95 5.16
CA THR A 42 -28.10 -36.91 6.02
C THR A 42 -28.07 -35.54 5.38
N ARG A 43 -27.11 -35.30 4.46
CA ARG A 43 -26.82 -34.00 3.83
C ARG A 43 -26.50 -32.90 4.85
N THR A 44 -26.07 -33.28 6.05
CA THR A 44 -25.74 -32.36 7.14
C THR A 44 -24.42 -32.75 7.82
N VAL A 45 -23.66 -31.75 8.26
CA VAL A 45 -22.44 -31.93 9.05
C VAL A 45 -22.31 -30.83 10.10
N GLU A 46 -21.73 -31.16 11.25
CA GLU A 46 -21.39 -30.20 12.30
C GLU A 46 -19.87 -30.16 12.52
N LEU A 47 -19.29 -28.96 12.55
CA LEU A 47 -17.84 -28.78 12.73
C LEU A 47 -17.54 -27.66 13.74
N SER A 48 -16.42 -27.80 14.44
CA SER A 48 -15.98 -26.86 15.49
C SER A 48 -15.08 -25.74 14.95
N ARG A 49 -15.50 -25.04 13.89
CA ARG A 49 -14.74 -23.94 13.22
C ARG A 49 -15.40 -22.58 13.41
N SER A 50 -14.72 -21.49 13.01
CA SER A 50 -15.26 -20.13 13.12
C SER A 50 -16.36 -19.91 12.07
N PRO A 51 -17.61 -19.63 12.48
CA PRO A 51 -18.66 -19.29 11.52
C PRO A 51 -18.38 -17.98 10.78
N GLU A 52 -17.69 -17.02 11.41
CA GLU A 52 -17.38 -15.72 10.81
C GLU A 52 -16.41 -15.86 9.62
N LEU A 53 -15.35 -16.65 9.76
CA LEU A 53 -14.43 -16.92 8.65
C LEU A 53 -15.05 -17.82 7.59
N PHE A 54 -15.95 -18.71 7.99
CA PHE A 54 -16.63 -19.59 7.04
C PHE A 54 -17.52 -18.84 6.04
N ARG A 55 -18.05 -17.67 6.40
CA ARG A 55 -18.75 -16.79 5.45
C ARG A 55 -17.89 -16.44 4.24
N ALA A 56 -16.62 -16.12 4.45
CA ALA A 56 -15.68 -15.86 3.36
C ALA A 56 -15.43 -17.11 2.50
N ILE A 57 -15.44 -18.31 3.11
CA ILE A 57 -15.32 -19.58 2.38
C ILE A 57 -16.56 -19.81 1.51
N VAL A 58 -17.76 -19.54 2.02
CA VAL A 58 -19.00 -19.64 1.24
C VAL A 58 -18.99 -18.68 0.05
N ASP A 59 -18.55 -17.44 0.25
CA ASP A 59 -18.42 -16.46 -0.83
C ASP A 59 -17.42 -16.93 -1.90
N TYR A 60 -16.27 -17.48 -1.47
CA TYR A 60 -15.28 -18.07 -2.37
C TYR A 60 -15.85 -19.25 -3.16
N MET A 61 -16.52 -20.19 -2.49
CA MET A 61 -17.15 -21.36 -3.12
C MET A 61 -18.30 -20.96 -4.06
N SER A 62 -18.86 -19.76 -3.88
CA SER A 62 -19.83 -19.15 -4.80
C SER A 62 -19.17 -18.46 -6.01
N GLY A 63 -17.84 -18.47 -6.10
CA GLY A 63 -17.05 -17.85 -7.16
C GLY A 63 -16.73 -16.37 -6.97
N TYR A 64 -17.02 -15.78 -5.80
CA TYR A 64 -16.69 -14.38 -5.54
C TYR A 64 -15.20 -14.19 -5.23
N SER A 65 -14.68 -13.01 -5.58
CA SER A 65 -13.36 -12.58 -5.14
C SER A 65 -13.42 -12.11 -3.69
N ILE A 66 -12.67 -12.77 -2.82
CA ILE A 66 -12.66 -12.49 -1.38
C ILE A 66 -11.46 -11.64 -0.92
N LEU A 67 -10.53 -11.34 -1.83
CA LEU A 67 -9.35 -10.53 -1.55
C LEU A 67 -9.46 -9.16 -2.23
N PRO A 68 -9.00 -8.07 -1.58
CA PRO A 68 -8.48 -8.02 -0.20
C PRO A 68 -9.58 -8.24 0.85
N LEU A 69 -9.22 -8.78 2.01
CA LEU A 69 -10.17 -8.94 3.12
C LEU A 69 -10.61 -7.55 3.61
N THR A 70 -11.89 -7.24 3.44
CA THR A 70 -12.46 -5.98 3.90
C THR A 70 -12.79 -6.04 5.39
N ALA A 71 -12.89 -4.88 6.03
CA ALA A 71 -13.26 -4.79 7.46
C ALA A 71 -14.62 -5.43 7.79
N ALA A 72 -15.51 -5.59 6.79
CA ALA A 72 -16.80 -6.25 6.96
C ALA A 72 -16.69 -7.78 7.07
N VAL A 73 -15.64 -8.37 6.49
CA VAL A 73 -15.41 -9.83 6.48
C VAL A 73 -14.51 -10.26 7.64
N VAL A 74 -13.67 -9.35 8.14
CA VAL A 74 -12.78 -9.61 9.27
C VAL A 74 -13.59 -9.67 10.57
N PRO A 75 -13.53 -10.78 11.33
CA PRO A 75 -14.21 -10.87 12.63
C PRO A 75 -13.73 -9.75 13.56
N SER A 76 -14.63 -9.17 14.36
CA SER A 76 -14.30 -8.06 15.28
C SER A 76 -13.24 -8.42 16.34
N THR A 77 -13.00 -9.71 16.55
CA THR A 77 -11.99 -10.26 17.47
C THR A 77 -10.62 -10.45 16.83
N MET A 78 -10.45 -10.17 15.52
CA MET A 78 -9.21 -10.41 14.78
C MET A 78 -8.73 -9.15 14.06
N THR A 79 -7.41 -9.02 13.92
CA THR A 79 -6.83 -8.09 12.95
C THR A 79 -6.89 -8.69 11.54
N PRO A 80 -6.82 -7.88 10.45
CA PRO A 80 -6.83 -8.40 9.08
C PRO A 80 -5.75 -9.46 8.81
N ASP A 81 -4.54 -9.28 9.36
CA ASP A 81 -3.44 -10.25 9.20
C ASP A 81 -3.74 -11.59 9.88
N ILE A 82 -4.34 -11.55 11.08
CA ILE A 82 -4.73 -12.75 11.81
C ILE A 82 -5.90 -13.45 11.09
N ALA A 83 -6.88 -12.69 10.61
CA ALA A 83 -8.00 -13.23 9.85
C ALA A 83 -7.51 -13.91 8.56
N HIS A 84 -6.56 -13.30 7.84
CA HIS A 84 -5.96 -13.89 6.65
C HIS A 84 -5.24 -15.21 6.96
N LYS A 85 -4.43 -15.25 8.03
CA LYS A 85 -3.73 -16.47 8.45
C LYS A 85 -4.69 -17.58 8.88
N ASN A 86 -5.72 -17.24 9.64
CA ASN A 86 -6.72 -18.21 10.09
C ASN A 86 -7.57 -18.72 8.93
N LEU A 87 -7.94 -17.85 7.98
CA LEU A 87 -8.64 -18.24 6.76
C LEU A 87 -7.80 -19.20 5.91
N LEU A 88 -6.48 -18.97 5.82
CA LEU A 88 -5.56 -19.90 5.15
C LEU A 88 -5.53 -21.27 5.85
N HIS A 89 -5.53 -21.30 7.18
CA HIS A 89 -5.58 -22.55 7.94
C HIS A 89 -6.91 -23.30 7.72
N ASP A 90 -8.04 -22.60 7.73
CA ASP A 90 -9.34 -23.19 7.49
C ASP A 90 -9.48 -23.66 6.03
N ALA A 91 -9.00 -22.90 5.05
CA ALA A 91 -8.94 -23.32 3.65
C ALA A 91 -8.14 -24.64 3.48
N GLY A 92 -7.01 -24.76 4.18
CA GLY A 92 -6.22 -25.99 4.22
C GLY A 92 -6.96 -27.16 4.87
N PHE A 93 -7.69 -26.90 5.97
CA PHE A 93 -8.52 -27.92 6.64
C PHE A 93 -9.63 -28.45 5.72
N TYR A 94 -10.30 -27.57 4.98
CA TYR A 94 -11.35 -27.97 4.03
C TYR A 94 -10.80 -28.52 2.71
N GLY A 95 -9.48 -28.52 2.51
CA GLY A 95 -8.87 -29.00 1.27
C GLY A 95 -9.13 -28.11 0.05
N LEU A 96 -9.50 -26.84 0.23
CA LEU A 96 -9.79 -25.89 -0.84
C LEU A 96 -8.48 -25.37 -1.47
N GLN A 97 -7.90 -26.16 -2.39
CA GLN A 97 -6.54 -25.90 -2.90
C GLN A 97 -6.45 -24.60 -3.70
N GLY A 98 -7.48 -24.25 -4.47
CA GLY A 98 -7.57 -22.96 -5.16
C GLY A 98 -7.53 -21.81 -4.16
N LEU A 99 -8.24 -21.92 -3.04
CA LEU A 99 -8.25 -20.90 -1.99
C LEU A 99 -6.92 -20.82 -1.26
N VAL A 100 -6.31 -21.96 -0.93
CA VAL A 100 -4.97 -22.01 -0.33
C VAL A 100 -3.95 -21.32 -1.24
N LYS A 101 -4.00 -21.57 -2.55
CA LYS A 101 -3.12 -20.92 -3.52
C LYS A 101 -3.38 -19.41 -3.60
N LEU A 102 -4.65 -18.99 -3.59
CA LEU A 102 -5.03 -17.57 -3.59
C LEU A 102 -4.48 -16.85 -2.34
N LEU A 103 -4.65 -17.42 -1.15
CA LEU A 103 -4.21 -16.85 0.12
C LEU A 103 -2.69 -16.96 0.34
N SER A 104 -2.05 -17.98 -0.21
CA SER A 104 -0.59 -18.15 -0.12
C SER A 104 0.17 -17.36 -1.18
N SER A 105 -0.51 -16.93 -2.24
CA SER A 105 0.11 -16.08 -3.25
C SER A 105 0.48 -14.75 -2.61
N ALA A 106 1.75 -14.37 -2.72
CA ALA A 106 2.22 -13.06 -2.25
C ALA A 106 1.27 -12.00 -2.84
N PRO A 107 0.81 -11.01 -2.04
CA PRO A 107 -0.09 -9.98 -2.54
C PRO A 107 0.52 -9.45 -3.82
N THR A 108 -0.19 -9.67 -4.94
CA THR A 108 0.31 -9.21 -6.23
C THR A 108 0.46 -7.72 -6.05
N PRO A 109 1.71 -7.16 -6.11
CA PRO A 109 1.89 -5.75 -5.90
C PRO A 109 0.94 -5.05 -6.88
N PRO A 110 0.18 -4.03 -6.42
CA PRO A 110 -0.87 -3.43 -7.22
C PRO A 110 -0.35 -3.19 -8.63
N ARG A 111 -1.01 -3.77 -9.64
CA ARG A 111 -0.61 -3.56 -11.04
C ARG A 111 -0.86 -2.10 -11.37
N PHE A 112 0.18 -1.28 -11.28
CA PHE A 112 0.17 0.14 -11.65
C PHE A 112 0.31 0.35 -13.16
N SER A 113 0.07 -0.66 -14.01
CA SER A 113 0.65 -0.72 -15.36
C SER A 113 0.42 0.55 -16.16
N ALA A 114 -0.77 1.16 -16.17
CA ALA A 114 -0.97 2.42 -16.92
C ALA A 114 -0.08 3.58 -16.45
N ALA A 115 0.08 3.79 -15.14
CA ALA A 115 0.93 4.85 -14.60
C ALA A 115 2.41 4.48 -14.68
N CYS A 116 2.78 3.25 -14.34
CA CYS A 116 4.17 2.78 -14.42
C CYS A 116 4.68 2.78 -15.85
N ASP A 117 3.86 2.36 -16.82
CA ASP A 117 4.18 2.41 -18.24
C ASP A 117 4.35 3.86 -18.71
N ALA A 118 3.48 4.79 -18.26
CA ALA A 118 3.59 6.21 -18.58
C ALA A 118 4.86 6.88 -18.01
N PHE A 119 5.38 6.39 -16.88
CA PHE A 119 6.61 6.89 -16.26
C PHE A 119 7.86 6.03 -16.56
N LEU A 120 7.75 5.03 -17.44
CA LEU A 120 8.83 4.07 -17.76
C LEU A 120 9.41 3.39 -16.51
N LEU A 121 8.57 3.13 -15.52
CA LEU A 121 8.92 2.44 -14.28
C LEU A 121 8.79 0.92 -14.47
N GLY A 122 9.63 0.15 -13.79
CA GLY A 122 9.62 -1.31 -13.82
C GLY A 122 8.25 -1.89 -13.47
N GLN A 123 7.93 -3.06 -14.03
CA GLN A 123 6.61 -3.70 -13.87
C GLN A 123 6.29 -4.16 -12.44
N GLN A 124 7.30 -4.23 -11.56
CA GLN A 124 7.15 -4.67 -10.19
C GLN A 124 7.44 -3.52 -9.22
N ALA A 125 6.41 -3.13 -8.46
CA ALA A 125 6.56 -2.18 -7.39
C ALA A 125 7.17 -2.85 -6.14
N VAL A 126 7.95 -2.08 -5.38
CA VAL A 126 8.69 -2.53 -4.21
C VAL A 126 8.18 -1.78 -2.98
N ASN A 127 8.00 -2.45 -1.85
CA ASN A 127 7.67 -1.76 -0.61
C ASN A 127 8.90 -1.01 -0.09
N PHE A 128 8.72 0.23 0.37
CA PHE A 128 9.81 1.03 0.93
C PHE A 128 10.48 0.33 2.12
N GLU A 129 9.72 -0.33 2.98
CA GLU A 129 10.26 -1.10 4.12
C GLU A 129 11.17 -2.25 3.66
N ASP A 130 10.83 -2.88 2.54
CA ASP A 130 11.63 -3.98 1.97
C ASP A 130 12.93 -3.45 1.38
N VAL A 131 12.90 -2.28 0.74
CA VAL A 131 14.12 -1.57 0.31
C VAL A 131 15.01 -1.29 1.52
N LEU A 132 14.43 -0.77 2.61
CA LEU A 132 15.17 -0.43 3.82
C LEU A 132 15.80 -1.65 4.51
N ARG A 133 15.14 -2.81 4.42
CA ARG A 133 15.62 -4.08 4.98
C ARG A 133 16.51 -4.88 4.02
N GLY A 134 16.70 -4.40 2.78
CA GLY A 134 17.42 -5.13 1.74
C GLY A 134 16.70 -6.41 1.27
N LYS A 135 15.39 -6.52 1.48
CA LYS A 135 14.55 -7.68 1.13
C LYS A 135 13.84 -7.46 -0.20
N LEU A 136 14.61 -7.24 -1.27
CA LEU A 136 14.04 -6.92 -2.58
C LEU A 136 13.42 -8.16 -3.24
N PRO A 137 12.34 -7.98 -4.03
CA PRO A 137 11.79 -9.06 -4.85
C PRO A 137 12.79 -9.62 -5.86
N SER A 138 12.59 -10.86 -6.30
CA SER A 138 13.44 -11.50 -7.30
C SER A 138 13.54 -10.67 -8.59
N GLY A 139 14.78 -10.39 -9.04
CA GLY A 139 15.04 -9.59 -10.23
C GLY A 139 15.11 -8.09 -9.99
N VAL A 140 14.75 -7.61 -8.79
CA VAL A 140 14.98 -6.21 -8.38
C VAL A 140 16.32 -6.11 -7.66
N THR A 141 17.15 -5.17 -8.07
CA THR A 141 18.43 -4.85 -7.42
C THR A 141 18.42 -3.43 -6.88
N PHE A 142 19.25 -3.18 -5.88
CA PHE A 142 19.57 -1.85 -5.39
C PHE A 142 21.07 -1.65 -5.48
N ASP A 143 21.50 -0.87 -6.48
CA ASP A 143 22.91 -0.62 -6.79
C ASP A 143 23.17 0.86 -7.13
N GLU A 144 24.31 1.17 -7.75
CA GLU A 144 24.68 2.52 -8.16
C GLU A 144 23.65 3.21 -9.06
N ARG A 145 22.84 2.45 -9.81
CA ARG A 145 21.76 2.90 -10.70
C ARG A 145 20.43 3.12 -9.97
N GLY A 146 20.39 2.88 -8.66
CA GLY A 146 19.21 3.04 -7.81
C GLY A 146 18.50 1.71 -7.58
N VAL A 147 17.18 1.75 -7.40
CA VAL A 147 16.35 0.55 -7.21
C VAL A 147 15.63 0.24 -8.51
N GLY A 148 15.82 -0.96 -9.07
CA GLY A 148 15.29 -1.28 -10.39
C GLY A 148 15.61 -2.69 -10.86
N THR A 149 15.30 -2.95 -12.13
CA THR A 149 15.51 -4.23 -12.79
C THR A 149 16.16 -4.01 -14.15
N MET A 150 17.05 -4.93 -14.53
CA MET A 150 17.59 -5.02 -15.89
C MET A 150 16.63 -5.81 -16.77
N VAL A 151 16.19 -5.22 -17.87
CA VAL A 151 15.42 -5.90 -18.92
C VAL A 151 16.24 -5.82 -20.21
N GLY A 152 16.89 -6.94 -20.56
CA GLY A 152 17.95 -6.93 -21.56
C GLY A 152 19.11 -6.04 -21.11
N GLU A 153 19.47 -5.05 -21.92
CA GLU A 153 20.51 -4.06 -21.60
C GLU A 153 19.94 -2.76 -20.99
N LYS A 154 18.63 -2.66 -20.82
CA LYS A 154 17.98 -1.44 -20.33
C LYS A 154 17.71 -1.53 -18.83
N TRP A 155 18.15 -0.51 -18.10
CA TRP A 155 17.77 -0.30 -16.70
C TRP A 155 16.37 0.31 -16.61
N LEU A 156 15.49 -0.30 -15.81
CA LEU A 156 14.16 0.23 -15.50
C LEU A 156 14.06 0.45 -14.00
N ALA A 157 13.86 1.71 -13.59
CA ALA A 157 13.71 2.07 -12.19
C ALA A 157 12.43 1.45 -11.61
N ALA A 158 12.53 0.75 -10.49
CA ALA A 158 11.37 0.15 -9.84
C ALA A 158 10.57 1.24 -9.12
N PRO A 159 9.24 1.25 -9.24
CA PRO A 159 8.38 2.08 -8.42
C PRO A 159 8.45 1.60 -6.97
N ILE A 160 8.66 2.51 -6.04
CA ILE A 160 8.73 2.24 -4.60
C ILE A 160 7.50 2.82 -3.94
N ILE A 161 6.81 2.00 -3.16
CA ILE A 161 5.59 2.38 -2.44
C ILE A 161 5.95 2.56 -0.98
N ALA A 162 5.72 3.76 -0.46
CA ALA A 162 5.66 4.01 0.97
C ALA A 162 4.20 4.22 1.38
N LEU A 163 3.73 3.37 2.31
CA LEU A 163 2.44 3.52 2.97
C LEU A 163 2.67 4.20 4.32
N ASN A 164 1.79 5.12 4.71
CA ASN A 164 1.86 5.84 5.98
C ASN A 164 3.18 6.60 6.19
N ALA A 165 3.79 7.08 5.11
CA ALA A 165 4.98 7.91 5.18
C ALA A 165 4.61 9.38 5.33
N LEU A 166 5.50 10.17 5.91
CA LEU A 166 5.35 11.61 5.96
C LEU A 166 6.11 12.25 4.81
N LEU A 167 5.45 13.16 4.10
CA LEU A 167 6.11 14.09 3.19
C LEU A 167 6.21 15.44 3.88
N VAL A 168 7.44 15.84 4.21
CA VAL A 168 7.72 17.11 4.87
C VAL A 168 8.28 18.07 3.85
N VAL A 169 7.70 19.26 3.78
CA VAL A 169 8.21 20.34 2.93
C VAL A 169 8.72 21.47 3.81
N ASP A 170 10.00 21.74 3.69
CA ASP A 170 10.66 22.85 4.36
C ASP A 170 11.15 23.87 3.33
N TYR A 171 11.47 25.06 3.81
CA TYR A 171 11.87 26.17 2.98
C TYR A 171 13.30 26.58 3.33
N VAL A 172 14.19 26.45 2.36
CA VAL A 172 15.56 26.93 2.50
C VAL A 172 15.66 28.29 1.85
N TYR A 173 15.83 29.31 2.69
CA TYR A 173 16.11 30.65 2.22
C TYR A 173 17.58 30.74 1.78
N ARG A 174 17.78 30.93 0.47
CA ARG A 174 19.06 31.42 -0.07
C ARG A 174 18.82 32.84 -0.57
N PRO A 175 19.69 33.81 -0.24
CA PRO A 175 19.58 35.17 -0.77
C PRO A 175 19.39 35.14 -2.30
N GLY A 176 18.26 35.67 -2.77
CA GLY A 176 17.92 35.75 -4.20
C GLY A 176 17.26 34.52 -4.84
N SER A 177 17.15 33.39 -4.15
CA SER A 177 16.50 32.18 -4.72
C SER A 177 16.01 31.25 -3.62
N PRO A 178 14.82 31.50 -3.06
CA PRO A 178 14.21 30.54 -2.15
C PRO A 178 13.91 29.21 -2.85
N SER A 179 14.18 28.11 -2.13
CA SER A 179 13.92 26.76 -2.65
C SER A 179 13.14 25.94 -1.64
N LEU A 180 12.12 25.22 -2.13
CA LEU A 180 11.46 24.17 -1.37
C LEU A 180 12.37 22.95 -1.28
N VAL A 181 12.42 22.34 -0.11
CA VAL A 181 13.13 21.08 0.13
C VAL A 181 12.12 20.07 0.65
N PHE A 182 12.12 18.90 0.02
CA PHE A 182 11.23 17.81 0.38
C PHE A 182 12.02 16.73 1.12
N GLY A 183 11.43 16.20 2.19
CA GLY A 183 11.94 15.06 2.94
C GLY A 183 10.86 13.99 3.04
N LEU A 184 11.20 12.75 2.67
CA LEU A 184 10.36 11.59 2.89
C LEU A 184 10.77 10.88 4.17
N ILE A 185 9.85 10.69 5.10
CA ILE A 185 10.09 10.04 6.39
C ILE A 185 9.22 8.80 6.51
N SER A 186 9.83 7.67 6.88
CA SER A 186 9.10 6.49 7.32
C SER A 186 9.27 6.34 8.84
N PRO A 187 8.23 6.60 9.66
CA PRO A 187 8.34 6.55 11.12
C PRO A 187 8.77 5.18 11.64
N SER A 188 8.31 4.09 11.01
CA SER A 188 8.65 2.71 11.34
C SER A 188 10.10 2.32 11.03
N SER A 189 10.82 3.14 10.27
CA SER A 189 12.12 2.76 9.70
C SER A 189 13.27 3.70 10.05
N GLN A 190 13.06 4.66 10.97
CA GLN A 190 14.07 5.63 11.43
C GLN A 190 15.48 5.03 11.68
N PRO A 191 15.66 3.91 12.42
CA PRO A 191 17.02 3.39 12.67
C PRO A 191 17.69 2.75 11.45
N PHE A 192 16.97 2.50 10.37
CA PHE A 192 17.47 1.82 9.17
C PHE A 192 17.91 2.81 8.09
N LEU A 193 17.34 4.01 8.02
CA LEU A 193 17.63 4.98 6.96
C LEU A 193 19.13 5.28 6.84
N ALA A 194 19.80 5.62 7.95
CA ALA A 194 21.22 5.94 7.95
C ALA A 194 22.10 4.75 7.54
N ARG A 195 21.76 3.53 7.99
CA ARG A 195 22.53 2.32 7.69
C ARG A 195 22.36 1.88 6.24
N THR A 196 21.12 1.85 5.75
CA THR A 196 20.81 1.36 4.40
C THR A 196 21.34 2.32 3.33
N PHE A 197 21.47 3.61 3.65
CA PHE A 197 21.87 4.63 2.68
C PHE A 197 23.30 5.13 2.81
N ALA A 198 24.07 4.63 3.79
CA ALA A 198 25.45 5.06 4.05
C ALA A 198 26.36 5.03 2.80
N ASN A 199 26.12 4.11 1.86
CA ASN A 199 26.94 3.94 0.65
C ASN A 199 26.19 4.22 -0.66
N SER A 200 24.85 4.36 -0.60
CA SER A 200 23.99 4.13 -1.76
C SER A 200 22.99 5.23 -2.08
N LEU A 201 22.82 6.27 -1.26
CA LEU A 201 21.86 7.36 -1.53
C LEU A 201 22.31 8.73 -1.00
N PRO A 202 21.64 9.86 -1.36
CA PRO A 202 21.95 11.14 -0.73
C PRO A 202 21.77 11.00 0.78
N LEU A 203 22.73 11.54 1.55
CA LEU A 203 22.73 11.46 3.00
C LEU A 203 21.38 11.93 3.56
N PRO A 204 20.78 11.20 4.51
CA PRO A 204 19.60 11.66 5.21
C PRO A 204 19.79 13.08 5.72
N ARG A 205 18.75 13.89 5.57
CA ARG A 205 18.72 15.26 6.09
C ARG A 205 17.86 15.27 7.34
N LEU A 206 18.31 15.98 8.36
CA LEU A 206 17.55 16.18 9.59
C LEU A 206 16.42 17.18 9.34
N PHE A 207 15.20 16.77 9.69
CA PHE A 207 14.02 17.63 9.76
C PHE A 207 13.53 17.70 11.20
N PHE A 208 13.05 18.87 11.61
CA PHE A 208 12.57 19.11 12.97
C PHE A 208 11.04 19.02 13.02
N ILE A 209 10.48 17.98 13.63
CA ILE A 209 9.03 17.73 13.69
C ILE A 209 8.64 17.52 15.15
N ASP A 210 7.70 18.31 15.66
CA ASP A 210 7.21 18.23 17.05
C ASP A 210 8.33 18.21 18.10
N SER A 211 9.34 19.04 17.92
CA SER A 211 10.53 19.10 18.78
C SER A 211 11.51 17.93 18.67
N LEU A 212 11.27 17.00 17.74
CA LEU A 212 12.14 15.86 17.47
C LEU A 212 12.90 16.04 16.16
N ASN A 213 14.18 15.67 16.16
CA ASN A 213 14.97 15.52 14.95
C ASN A 213 14.64 14.17 14.32
N GLN A 214 14.21 14.21 13.07
CA GLN A 214 13.84 13.03 12.28
C GLN A 214 14.73 12.97 11.05
N ASP A 215 15.32 11.80 10.79
CA ASP A 215 16.02 11.56 9.54
C ASP A 215 14.99 11.44 8.40
N ALA A 216 15.20 12.21 7.34
CA ALA A 216 14.40 12.15 6.13
C ALA A 216 15.26 11.86 4.91
N LEU A 217 14.72 11.06 4.00
CA LEU A 217 15.30 10.84 2.69
C LEU A 217 15.02 12.09 1.82
N PRO A 218 16.05 12.85 1.40
CA PRO A 218 15.83 14.04 0.56
C PRO A 218 15.22 13.63 -0.77
N CYS A 219 14.13 14.29 -1.16
CA CYS A 219 13.42 13.97 -2.39
C CYS A 219 13.01 15.21 -3.18
N SER A 220 12.43 14.97 -4.36
CA SER A 220 11.83 16.00 -5.20
C SER A 220 10.49 15.49 -5.74
N VAL A 221 9.56 16.39 -6.03
CA VAL A 221 8.32 16.04 -6.71
C VAL A 221 8.53 16.17 -8.22
N SER A 222 8.27 15.10 -8.95
CA SER A 222 8.36 15.12 -10.42
C SER A 222 7.33 16.09 -10.99
N GLY A 223 7.70 16.85 -12.03
CA GLY A 223 6.77 17.79 -12.70
C GLY A 223 5.45 17.15 -13.14
N PRO A 224 5.47 16.00 -13.85
CA PRO A 224 4.27 15.25 -14.21
C PRO A 224 3.72 14.36 -13.08
N ALA A 225 4.17 14.50 -11.84
CA ALA A 225 3.65 13.66 -10.75
C ALA A 225 2.14 13.88 -10.56
N HIS A 226 1.43 12.81 -10.25
CA HIS A 226 0.01 12.88 -9.90
C HIS A 226 -0.14 13.07 -8.38
N ILE A 227 -0.56 14.26 -7.95
CA ILE A 227 -0.68 14.60 -6.53
C ILE A 227 -2.15 14.82 -6.19
N ILE A 228 -2.65 14.09 -5.21
CA ILE A 228 -3.99 14.27 -4.66
C ILE A 228 -3.83 14.82 -3.24
N VAL A 229 -4.44 15.96 -2.95
CA VAL A 229 -4.50 16.53 -1.60
C VAL A 229 -5.96 16.60 -1.17
N ARG A 230 -6.37 15.74 -0.23
CA ARG A 230 -7.76 15.64 0.25
C ARG A 230 -8.79 15.54 -0.90
N GLY A 231 -8.51 14.71 -1.90
CA GLY A 231 -9.37 14.50 -3.06
C GLY A 231 -9.25 15.55 -4.17
N VAL A 232 -8.45 16.60 -3.99
CA VAL A 232 -8.15 17.57 -5.06
C VAL A 232 -6.88 17.17 -5.78
N GLU A 233 -6.99 16.94 -7.09
CA GLU A 233 -5.88 16.58 -7.96
C GLU A 233 -5.06 17.81 -8.39
N ALA A 234 -3.75 17.63 -8.53
CA ALA A 234 -2.83 18.59 -9.13
C ALA A 234 -1.63 17.86 -9.74
N SER A 235 -1.04 18.46 -10.77
CA SER A 235 0.29 18.03 -11.24
C SER A 235 1.37 18.39 -10.21
N GLY A 236 2.47 17.64 -10.17
CA GLY A 236 3.58 17.92 -9.27
C GLY A 236 4.22 19.31 -9.48
N ARG A 237 4.28 19.78 -10.73
CA ARG A 237 4.72 21.15 -11.06
C ARG A 237 3.79 22.18 -10.45
N GLU A 238 2.48 22.00 -10.62
CA GLU A 238 1.47 22.90 -10.08
C GLU A 238 1.48 22.91 -8.55
N PHE A 239 1.50 21.74 -7.92
CA PHE A 239 1.60 21.57 -6.48
C PHE A 239 2.82 22.32 -5.92
N THR A 240 3.99 22.15 -6.53
CA THR A 240 5.23 22.80 -6.10
C THR A 240 5.16 24.33 -6.25
N LEU A 241 4.67 24.83 -7.38
CA LEU A 241 4.53 26.26 -7.63
C LEU A 241 3.57 26.93 -6.64
N ARG A 242 2.45 26.26 -6.31
CA ARG A 242 1.43 26.79 -5.40
C ARG A 242 1.90 26.85 -3.96
N MET A 243 2.60 25.82 -3.47
CA MET A 243 3.23 25.87 -2.14
C MET A 243 4.23 27.02 -2.04
N ALA A 244 5.07 27.22 -3.07
CA ALA A 244 6.02 28.32 -3.09
C ALA A 244 5.31 29.69 -3.09
N ALA A 245 4.24 29.83 -3.89
CA ALA A 245 3.46 31.06 -3.98
C ALA A 245 2.73 31.39 -2.66
N LEU A 246 2.09 30.40 -2.02
CA LEU A 246 1.40 30.59 -0.74
C LEU A 246 2.34 30.96 0.39
N ARG A 247 3.55 30.37 0.42
CA ARG A 247 4.57 30.76 1.41
C ARG A 247 5.05 32.21 1.20
N ALA A 248 5.22 32.63 -0.04
CA ALA A 248 5.67 33.99 -0.38
C ALA A 248 4.57 35.04 -0.15
N SER A 249 3.30 34.70 -0.39
CA SER A 249 2.17 35.60 -0.20
C SER A 249 0.92 34.81 0.24
N PRO A 250 0.71 34.64 1.56
CA PRO A 250 -0.39 33.83 2.11
C PRO A 250 -1.79 34.34 1.71
N GLN A 251 -1.91 35.64 1.42
CA GLN A 251 -3.16 36.32 1.09
C GLN A 251 -3.48 36.36 -0.41
N ARG A 252 -2.65 35.76 -1.27
CA ARG A 252 -2.92 35.75 -2.72
C ARG A 252 -4.22 34.99 -3.01
N GLY A 253 -5.05 35.56 -3.88
CA GLY A 253 -6.36 35.01 -4.25
C GLY A 253 -6.28 33.55 -4.71
N GLU A 254 -7.34 32.79 -4.42
CA GLU A 254 -7.45 31.38 -4.78
C GLU A 254 -7.59 31.23 -6.28
N THR A 255 -6.58 30.66 -6.91
CA THR A 255 -6.58 30.43 -8.36
C THR A 255 -6.85 28.98 -8.71
N HIS A 256 -6.72 28.07 -7.73
CA HIS A 256 -7.01 26.65 -7.87
C HIS A 256 -7.55 26.05 -6.57
N PRO A 257 -8.38 25.00 -6.64
CA PRO A 257 -8.97 24.38 -5.45
C PRO A 257 -7.94 23.92 -4.41
N ILE A 258 -6.73 23.50 -4.85
CA ILE A 258 -5.67 23.08 -3.95
C ILE A 258 -5.11 24.21 -3.09
N ASP A 259 -5.25 25.48 -3.51
CA ASP A 259 -4.76 26.64 -2.76
C ASP A 259 -5.48 26.75 -1.41
N VAL A 260 -6.78 26.40 -1.37
CA VAL A 260 -7.61 26.40 -0.16
C VAL A 260 -7.03 25.43 0.87
N HIS A 261 -6.80 24.19 0.44
CA HIS A 261 -6.27 23.14 1.32
C HIS A 261 -4.86 23.44 1.79
N LEU A 262 -3.97 23.88 0.89
CA LEU A 262 -2.62 24.25 1.27
C LEU A 262 -2.60 25.42 2.27
N ARG A 263 -3.49 26.41 2.12
CA ARG A 263 -3.58 27.52 3.06
C ARG A 263 -4.10 27.09 4.43
N GLU A 264 -5.09 26.19 4.47
CA GLU A 264 -5.60 25.63 5.73
C GLU A 264 -4.51 24.87 6.49
N ILE A 265 -3.71 24.07 5.78
CA ILE A 265 -2.56 23.36 6.38
C ILE A 265 -1.56 24.36 6.92
N PHE A 266 -1.25 25.39 6.12
CA PHE A 266 -0.29 26.42 6.49
C PHE A 266 -0.71 27.27 7.69
N SER A 267 -2.02 27.49 7.89
CA SER A 267 -2.50 28.26 9.04
C SER A 267 -2.40 27.48 10.35
N GLN A 268 -2.30 26.14 10.26
CA GLN A 268 -2.21 25.24 11.41
C GLN A 268 -0.76 24.85 11.72
N GLU A 269 0.15 24.93 10.75
CA GLU A 269 1.51 24.41 10.85
C GLU A 269 2.56 25.40 10.34
N THR A 270 3.72 25.45 11.00
CA THR A 270 4.85 26.32 10.58
C THR A 270 5.54 25.85 9.28
N ARG A 271 5.27 24.59 8.90
CA ARG A 271 5.77 23.87 7.71
C ARG A 271 4.62 23.08 7.09
N TYR A 272 4.77 22.63 5.85
CA TYR A 272 3.79 21.70 5.29
C TYR A 272 4.18 20.27 5.69
N ILE A 273 3.38 19.64 6.54
CA ILE A 273 3.55 18.23 6.90
C ILE A 273 2.34 17.45 6.40
N PHE A 274 2.60 16.57 5.43
CA PHE A 274 1.58 15.70 4.86
C PHE A 274 1.75 14.29 5.39
N VAL A 275 0.64 13.68 5.76
CA VAL A 275 0.52 12.23 5.91
C VAL A 275 0.20 11.67 4.53
N GLY A 276 1.12 10.89 3.98
CA GLY A 276 0.92 10.17 2.74
C GLY A 276 0.27 8.82 3.02
N GLU A 277 -1.01 8.69 2.66
CA GLU A 277 -1.69 7.39 2.68
C GLU A 277 -0.96 6.43 1.73
N LYS A 278 -0.54 6.97 0.59
CA LYS A 278 0.24 6.27 -0.41
C LYS A 278 1.16 7.24 -1.15
N ILE A 279 2.46 6.99 -1.09
CA ILE A 279 3.47 7.73 -1.85
C ILE A 279 4.20 6.75 -2.75
N ILE A 280 4.22 7.04 -4.05
CA ILE A 280 4.99 6.32 -5.05
C ILE A 280 6.15 7.19 -5.48
N PHE A 281 7.35 6.65 -5.39
CA PHE A 281 8.56 7.34 -5.80
C PHE A 281 9.52 6.37 -6.49
N SER A 282 10.49 6.92 -7.19
CA SER A 282 11.61 6.17 -7.74
C SER A 282 12.90 6.60 -7.07
N ILE A 283 13.81 5.65 -6.92
CA ILE A 283 15.18 5.93 -6.56
C ILE A 283 16.02 5.67 -7.81
N THR A 284 16.52 6.75 -8.39
CA THR A 284 17.42 6.69 -9.53
C THR A 284 18.84 6.98 -9.09
N GLY A 285 19.73 6.15 -9.61
CA GLY A 285 21.16 6.24 -9.42
C GLY A 285 21.75 7.48 -10.06
N GLY A 286 23.00 7.73 -9.72
CA GLY A 286 23.68 8.94 -10.11
C GLY A 286 25.10 8.72 -10.59
N THR A 287 25.50 9.44 -11.63
CA THR A 287 26.91 9.59 -12.02
C THR A 287 27.53 10.77 -11.27
N ALA A 288 28.84 10.98 -11.42
CA ALA A 288 29.48 12.20 -10.90
C ALA A 288 28.78 13.50 -11.39
N GLU A 289 28.14 13.46 -12.56
CA GLU A 289 27.43 14.58 -13.17
C GLU A 289 25.94 14.67 -12.77
N ASN A 290 25.33 13.57 -12.34
CA ASN A 290 23.93 13.53 -11.92
C ASN A 290 23.85 12.85 -10.56
N PRO A 291 23.71 13.58 -9.44
CA PRO A 291 23.60 12.95 -8.13
C PRO A 291 22.35 12.07 -8.04
N ARG A 292 22.44 11.00 -7.25
CA ARG A 292 21.32 10.10 -6.97
C ARG A 292 20.08 10.89 -6.56
N ARG A 293 18.93 10.54 -7.14
CA ARG A 293 17.69 11.31 -7.00
C ARG A 293 16.52 10.43 -6.58
N VAL A 294 15.85 10.89 -5.53
CA VAL A 294 14.57 10.35 -5.08
C VAL A 294 13.48 11.25 -5.66
N SER A 295 12.61 10.67 -6.49
CA SER A 295 11.58 11.43 -7.21
C SER A 295 10.20 10.87 -6.90
N VAL A 296 9.36 11.66 -6.24
CA VAL A 296 7.94 11.37 -6.05
C VAL A 296 7.26 11.48 -7.42
N VAL A 297 6.58 10.40 -7.81
CA VAL A 297 5.87 10.28 -9.10
C VAL A 297 4.36 10.25 -8.92
N ALA A 298 3.88 9.84 -7.74
CA ALA A 298 2.49 10.01 -7.34
C ALA A 298 2.38 10.07 -5.82
N ALA A 299 1.41 10.80 -5.31
CA ALA A 299 1.13 10.84 -3.89
C ALA A 299 -0.34 11.15 -3.60
N GLU A 300 -0.89 10.45 -2.62
CA GLU A 300 -2.17 10.78 -1.98
C GLU A 300 -1.88 11.29 -0.58
N LEU A 301 -2.20 12.56 -0.37
CA LEU A 301 -1.77 13.35 0.77
C LEU A 301 -2.98 13.86 1.54
N THR A 302 -2.91 13.73 2.86
CA THR A 302 -3.78 14.43 3.80
C THR A 302 -2.94 15.25 4.77
N SER A 303 -3.54 16.26 5.39
CA SER A 303 -2.82 17.03 6.40
C SER A 303 -2.71 16.23 7.69
N ARG A 304 -1.61 16.42 8.42
CA ARG A 304 -1.43 15.78 9.72
C ARG A 304 -2.55 16.13 10.70
N HIS A 305 -3.01 17.39 10.70
CA HIS A 305 -4.15 17.82 11.50
C HIS A 305 -5.45 17.07 11.14
N SER A 306 -5.75 16.89 9.85
CA SER A 306 -6.93 16.12 9.42
C SER A 306 -6.82 14.65 9.75
N ALA A 307 -5.65 14.05 9.56
CA ALA A 307 -5.41 12.67 9.97
C ALA A 307 -5.68 12.50 11.47
N ALA A 308 -5.16 13.39 12.31
CA ALA A 308 -5.37 13.37 13.75
C ALA A 308 -6.86 13.52 14.14
N ARG A 309 -7.62 14.38 13.45
CA ARG A 309 -9.06 14.56 13.72
C ARG A 309 -9.87 13.29 13.46
N ASN A 310 -9.49 12.46 12.48
CA ASN A 310 -10.19 11.23 12.18
C ASN A 310 -9.97 10.13 13.23
N PHE A 311 -9.05 10.32 14.17
CA PHE A 311 -8.80 9.40 15.30
C PHE A 311 -9.60 9.75 16.57
N LEU A 312 -10.23 10.93 16.61
CA LEU A 312 -11.03 11.42 17.75
C LEU A 312 -12.52 11.24 17.47
#